data_AF-A0A5B9WSJ3-F1
#
_entry.id   AF-A0A5B9WSJ3-F1
#
_cell.length_a   1.000
_cell.length_b   1.000
_cell.length_c   1.000
_cell.angle_alpha   90.00
_cell.angle_beta   90.00
_cell.angle_gamma   90.00
#
_symmetry.space_group_name_H-M   'P 1'
#
loop_
_entity.id
_entity.type
_entity.pdbx_description
1 polymer ?
#
loop_
_entity_poly.entity_id
_entity_poly.type
_entity_poly.pdbx_seq_one_letter_code
_entity_poly.pdbx_strand_id
1 'polypeptide(L)' 'MKPGMISMIIFIIGGGVFGPAVRFIPMIAAEAARWAQPVSMQQVRFEASALGGDAGLYGAAYLALTAGGPDL' A
#
# COMPACT_ATOMS: atom_id res chain seq x y z
N MET A 1 -0.43 -26.72 4.93
CA MET A 1 0.35 -25.62 4.32
C MET A 1 0.84 -26.12 2.97
N LYS A 2 0.53 -25.43 1.86
CA LYS A 2 0.98 -25.84 0.51
C LYS A 2 2.33 -25.17 0.19
N PRO A 3 3.34 -25.90 -0.30
CA PRO A 3 4.57 -25.29 -0.80
C PRO A 3 4.21 -24.40 -2.00
N GLY A 4 4.64 -23.14 -1.98
CA GLY A 4 4.49 -22.20 -3.11
C GLY A 4 3.52 -21.04 -2.93
N MET A 5 2.70 -21.03 -1.87
CA MET A 5 1.82 -19.89 -1.59
C MET A 5 2.37 -19.04 -0.45
N ILE A 6 3.33 -18.16 -0.76
CA ILE A 6 3.75 -17.08 0.13
C ILE A 6 2.78 -15.92 -0.13
N SER A 7 1.84 -15.70 0.78
CA SER A 7 0.98 -14.52 0.74
C SER A 7 1.81 -13.31 1.15
N MET A 8 2.39 -12.60 0.18
CA MET A 8 3.09 -11.34 0.40
C MET A 8 2.06 -10.27 0.81
N ILE A 9 2.34 -9.54 1.89
CA ILE A 9 1.52 -8.41 2.32
C ILE A 9 2.24 -7.12 1.91
N ILE A 10 1.57 -6.26 1.16
CA ILE A 10 2.13 -4.98 0.70
C ILE A 10 1.41 -3.85 1.44
N PHE A 11 2.17 -3.01 2.14
CA PHE A 11 1.72 -1.73 2.68
C PHE A 11 2.00 -0.64 1.65
N ILE A 12 0.93 -0.15 1.01
CA ILE A 12 1.00 1.02 0.14
C ILE A 12 0.87 2.27 1.01
N ILE A 13 1.88 3.13 0.96
CA ILE A 13 1.90 4.38 1.70
C ILE A 13 1.66 5.54 0.73
N GLY A 14 0.54 6.24 0.93
CA GLY A 14 0.10 7.35 0.09
C GLY A 14 -0.28 8.58 0.91
N GLY A 15 -0.93 9.52 0.24
CA GLY A 15 -1.30 10.83 0.79
C GLY A 15 -0.40 11.95 0.27
N GLY A 16 -0.93 13.18 0.22
CA GLY A 16 -0.25 14.32 -0.41
C GLY A 16 1.13 14.67 0.18
N VAL A 17 1.37 14.32 1.45
CA VAL A 17 2.65 14.52 2.14
C VAL A 17 3.67 13.42 1.79
N PHE A 18 3.20 12.24 1.36
CA PHE A 18 4.06 11.07 1.25
C PHE A 18 4.97 11.03 0.03
N GLY A 19 4.86 11.99 -0.91
CA GLY A 19 5.80 12.14 -2.02
C GLY A 19 7.24 12.38 -1.53
N PRO A 20 7.53 13.51 -0.86
CA PRO A 20 8.84 13.75 -0.23
C PRO A 20 9.15 12.74 0.89
N ALA A 21 8.12 12.21 1.56
CA ALA A 21 8.29 11.29 2.69
C ALA A 21 8.62 9.84 2.27
N VAL A 22 8.56 9.48 0.98
CA VAL A 22 8.99 8.15 0.47
C VAL A 22 10.39 7.78 0.94
N ARG A 23 11.29 8.77 1.05
CA ARG A 23 12.66 8.58 1.58
C ARG A 23 12.72 7.98 2.99
N PHE A 24 11.62 8.04 3.73
CA PHE A 24 11.51 7.52 5.09
C PHE A 24 10.98 6.08 5.16
N ILE A 25 10.58 5.47 4.04
CA ILE A 25 10.16 4.06 3.99
C ILE A 25 11.18 3.11 4.67
N PRO A 26 12.51 3.24 4.45
CA PRO A 26 13.48 2.39 5.13
C PRO A 26 13.44 2.54 6.66
N MET A 27 13.20 3.75 7.18
CA MET A 27 13.08 3.99 8.62
C MET A 27 11.76 3.43 9.18
N ILE A 28 10.66 3.55 8.42
CA ILE A 28 9.38 2.95 8.79
C ILE A 28 9.50 1.43 8.85
N ALA A 29 10.17 0.81 7.86
CA ALA A 29 10.41 -0.63 7.85
C ALA A 29 11.28 -1.09 9.03
N ALA A 30 12.33 -0.33 9.36
CA ALA A 30 13.17 -0.58 10.52
C ALA A 30 12.39 -0.48 11.83
N GLU A 31 11.53 0.53 11.97
CA GLU A 31 10.69 0.69 13.16
C GLU A 31 9.67 -0.44 13.26
N ALA A 32 8.97 -0.78 12.17
CA ALA A 32 8.04 -1.90 12.13
C ALA A 32 8.70 -3.22 12.54
N ALA A 33 9.96 -3.44 12.14
CA ALA A 33 10.72 -4.64 12.50
C ALA A 33 11.01 -4.78 14.00
N ARG A 34 10.96 -3.69 14.77
CA ARG A 34 11.16 -3.73 16.24
C ARG A 34 9.93 -4.26 16.98
N TRP A 35 8.75 -4.10 16.41
CA TRP A 35 7.47 -4.44 17.03
C TRP A 35 6.83 -5.68 16.45
N ALA A 36 7.07 -5.96 15.16
CA ALA A 36 6.54 -7.13 14.48
C ALA A 36 7.41 -8.38 14.72
N GLN A 37 6.76 -9.54 14.65
CA GLN A 37 7.46 -10.82 14.67
C GLN A 37 8.37 -10.97 13.44
N PRO A 38 9.62 -11.47 13.59
CA PRO A 38 10.59 -11.55 12.50
C PRO A 38 10.07 -12.28 11.27
N VAL A 39 9.29 -13.35 11.47
CA VAL A 39 8.70 -14.15 10.37
C VAL A 39 7.70 -13.37 9.53
N SER A 40 6.93 -12.45 10.14
CA SER A 40 5.99 -11.62 9.37
C SER A 40 6.72 -10.54 8.58
N MET A 41 7.79 -9.97 9.13
CA MET A 41 8.56 -8.94 8.42
C MET A 41 9.24 -9.46 7.16
N GLN A 42 9.53 -10.77 7.08
CA GLN A 42 10.04 -11.40 5.86
C GLN A 42 9.01 -11.45 4.72
N GLN A 43 7.73 -11.22 5.02
CA GLN A 43 6.62 -11.31 4.07
C GLN A 43 5.99 -9.94 3.75
N VAL A 44 6.56 -8.86 4.28
CA VAL A 44 6.03 -7.51 4.13
C VAL A 44 6.88 -6.67 3.17
N ARG A 45 6.22 -5.94 2.27
CA ARG A 45 6.81 -4.83 1.50
C ARG A 45 6.14 -3.52 1.84
N PHE A 46 6.94 -2.46 1.91
CA PHE A 46 6.46 -1.08 2.03
C PHE A 46 6.75 -0.37 0.72
N GLU A 47 5.72 0.14 0.07
CA GLU A 47 5.83 0.80 -1.22
C GLU A 47 5.09 2.13 -1.21
N ALA A 48 5.60 3.09 -1.97
CA ALA A 48 4.87 4.34 -2.17
C ALA A 48 3.71 4.12 -3.14
N SER A 49 2.61 4.84 -2.93
CA SER A 49 1.51 4.87 -3.92
C SER A 49 2.03 5.34 -5.28
N ALA A 50 1.86 4.51 -6.31
CA ALA A 50 2.25 4.85 -7.68
C ALA A 50 1.48 6.06 -8.23
N LEU A 51 0.24 6.26 -7.76
CA LEU A 51 -0.61 7.41 -8.12
C LEU A 51 -0.30 8.66 -7.28
N GLY A 52 0.64 8.59 -6.34
CA GLY A 52 1.07 9.71 -5.52
C GLY A 52 -0.10 10.40 -4.80
N GLY A 53 -0.16 11.73 -4.94
CA GLY A 53 -1.22 12.56 -4.35
C GLY A 53 -2.60 12.35 -4.99
N ASP A 54 -2.65 11.84 -6.23
CA ASP A 54 -3.88 11.69 -6.99
C ASP A 54 -4.62 10.38 -6.70
N ALA A 55 -4.03 9.48 -5.91
CA ALA A 55 -4.60 8.17 -5.59
C ALA A 55 -6.06 8.25 -5.08
N GLY A 56 -6.37 9.27 -4.27
CA GLY A 56 -7.73 9.50 -3.78
C GLY A 56 -8.69 9.97 -4.88
N LEU A 57 -8.23 10.80 -5.82
CA LEU A 57 -9.03 11.29 -6.94
C LEU A 57 -9.36 10.16 -7.90
N TYR A 58 -8.37 9.33 -8.27
CA TYR A 58 -8.59 8.14 -9.08
C TYR A 58 -9.55 7.15 -8.41
N GLY A 59 -9.42 6.95 -7.10
CA GLY A 59 -10.35 6.12 -6.33
C GLY A 59 -11.79 6.65 -6.39
N ALA A 60 -11.97 7.96 -6.19
CA ALA A 60 -13.29 8.59 -6.26
C ALA A 60 -13.91 8.49 -7.67
N ALA A 61 -13.12 8.73 -8.73
CA ALA A 61 -13.58 8.59 -10.10
C ALA A 61 -13.98 7.14 -10.44
N TYR A 62 -13.15 6.17 -10.02
CA TYR A 62 -13.45 4.75 -10.21
C TYR A 62 -14.73 4.34 -9.47
N LEU A 63 -14.93 4.81 -8.24
CA LEU A 63 -16.16 4.56 -7.50
C LEU A 63 -17.37 5.18 -8.19
N ALA A 64 -17.27 6.39 -8.73
CA ALA A 64 -18.36 7.00 -9.48
C ALA A 64 -18.71 6.20 -10.75
N LEU A 65 -17.70 5.74 -11.50
CA LEU A 65 -17.87 4.92 -12.70
C LEU A 65 -18.47 3.55 -12.41
N THR A 66 -18.13 2.95 -11.28
CA THR A 66 -18.62 1.61 -10.90
C THR A 66 -19.93 1.66 -10.10
N ALA A 67 -20.24 2.78 -9.46
CA ALA A 67 -21.52 3.02 -8.80
C ALA A 67 -22.63 3.37 -9.80
N GLY A 68 -22.28 3.97 -10.94
CA GLY A 68 -23.13 3.99 -12.12
C GLY A 68 -23.14 2.60 -12.77
N GLY A 69 -24.07 1.73 -12.37
CA GLY A 69 -24.34 0.49 -13.10
C GLY A 69 -24.73 0.76 -14.56
N PRO A 70 -24.94 -0.29 -15.40
CA PRO A 70 -25.21 -0.20 -16.84
C PRO A 70 -26.47 0.59 -17.27
N ASP A 71 -27.12 1.30 -16.35
CA ASP A 71 -28.40 1.96 -16.51
C ASP A 71 -28.30 3.51 -16.35
N LEU A 72 -27.08 4.07 -16.34
CA LEU A 72 -26.78 5.46 -16.74
C LEU A 72 -26.15 5.43 -18.15
#